data_AF-A0A9P3CM31-F1
#
_entry.id   AF-A0A9P3CM31-F1
#
_cell.length_a   1.000
_cell.length_b   1.000
_cell.length_c   1.000
_cell.angle_alpha   90.00
_cell.angle_beta   90.00
_cell.angle_gamma   90.00
#
_symmetry.space_group_name_H-M   'P 1'
#
loop_
_entity.id
_entity.type
_entity.pdbx_description
1 polymer ?
#
loop_
_entity_poly.entity_id
_entity_poly.type
_entity_poly.pdbx_seq_one_letter_code
_entity_poly.pdbx_strand_id
1 'polypeptide(L)'
;MGNAISTMNHIALTDPGYARLFPAVLQTSNKYLVQGGPLALFNSYFVISFQGLFQQLLFWGLFSGLVGFSTTRMMDLHYLCITFAVTFLLLSIYFLSDIDLNSSKLIFFTQHVAIEFLIGIRVLAPPNIIRKWTGLIFFLVWLAVVGSTAVIVSNHAVYYAIVMASLSDGLMAITGVVLLLRKLRVRGRTSVQHSRRVTAEAISGLGLLCHGISALPNTVIVVLILDHQDPASYFGMVWTGISLTGLLAAGLQLPVAGLFFSDIRCCCSRSRKVSPGQIDWEESMEREPKVEAEESQAFDRNRVLRSSNSKLEPMSGTYGP
;
A
#
# COMPACT_ATOMS: atom_id res chain seq x y z
N MET A 1 29.74 -2.15 5.14
CA MET A 1 28.95 -1.45 4.12
C MET A 1 29.71 -1.52 2.79
N GLY A 2 29.48 -2.60 2.04
CA GLY A 2 29.99 -2.71 0.67
C GLY A 2 29.27 -1.68 -0.18
N ASN A 3 30.02 -0.68 -0.65
CA ASN A 3 29.53 0.35 -1.56
C ASN A 3 28.93 -0.33 -2.81
N ALA A 4 27.92 0.25 -3.46
CA ALA A 4 27.44 -0.23 -4.78
C ALA A 4 28.57 -0.28 -5.86
N ILE A 5 29.70 0.37 -5.57
CA ILE A 5 30.97 0.27 -6.31
C ILE A 5 31.57 -1.15 -6.23
N SER A 6 31.38 -1.88 -5.12
CA SER A 6 31.87 -3.24 -4.91
C SER A 6 31.19 -4.25 -5.83
N THR A 7 29.89 -4.11 -6.09
CA THR A 7 29.13 -5.07 -6.89
C THR A 7 29.43 -4.95 -8.39
N MET A 8 29.82 -3.76 -8.88
CA MET A 8 30.32 -3.58 -10.25
C MET A 8 31.81 -3.87 -10.41
N ASN A 9 32.59 -3.91 -9.31
CA ASN A 9 34.00 -4.33 -9.35
C ASN A 9 34.18 -5.82 -9.65
N HIS A 10 33.10 -6.61 -9.69
CA HIS A 10 33.15 -8.01 -10.13
C HIS A 10 33.05 -8.19 -11.64
N ILE A 11 32.71 -7.14 -12.40
CA ILE A 11 32.89 -7.17 -13.86
C ILE A 11 34.38 -6.93 -14.07
N ALA A 12 35.09 -7.96 -14.52
CA ALA A 12 36.48 -7.81 -14.90
C ALA A 12 36.58 -6.64 -15.89
N LEU A 13 37.39 -5.63 -15.56
CA LEU A 13 37.65 -4.45 -16.40
C LEU A 13 38.18 -4.82 -17.82
N THR A 14 38.49 -6.10 -18.03
CA THR A 14 38.96 -6.71 -19.27
C THR A 14 37.85 -7.45 -20.05
N ASP A 15 36.63 -7.53 -19.54
CA ASP A 15 35.53 -8.23 -20.21
C ASP A 15 35.06 -7.41 -21.43
N PRO A 16 35.04 -7.99 -22.65
CA PRO A 16 34.52 -7.31 -23.84
C PRO A 16 33.08 -6.80 -23.70
N GLY A 17 32.29 -7.32 -22.74
CA GLY A 17 30.98 -6.77 -22.37
C GLY A 17 31.04 -5.36 -21.76
N TYR A 18 32.07 -5.06 -20.95
CA TYR A 18 32.25 -3.77 -20.27
C TYR A 18 32.59 -2.64 -21.26
N ALA A 19 33.49 -2.95 -22.21
CA ALA A 19 33.90 -2.01 -23.27
C ALA A 19 32.79 -1.66 -24.27
N ARG A 20 31.74 -2.49 -24.38
CA ARG A 20 30.55 -2.19 -25.20
C ARG A 20 29.57 -1.24 -24.52
N LEU A 21 29.46 -1.27 -23.19
CA LEU A 21 28.55 -0.44 -22.40
C LEU A 21 29.11 0.97 -22.15
N PHE A 22 30.43 1.09 -22.08
CA PHE A 22 31.13 2.37 -21.90
C PHE A 22 32.21 2.50 -22.98
N PRO A 23 31.88 2.99 -24.20
CA PRO A 23 32.91 3.25 -25.20
C PRO A 23 33.98 4.18 -24.60
N ALA A 24 35.23 3.98 -24.99
CA ALA A 24 36.42 4.63 -24.46
C ALA A 24 36.43 6.15 -24.69
N VAL A 25 35.53 6.87 -24.03
CA VAL A 25 35.47 8.32 -24.00
C VAL A 25 36.17 8.71 -22.72
N LEU A 26 37.42 9.16 -22.87
CA LEU A 26 38.38 9.67 -21.88
C LEU A 26 39.50 8.67 -21.53
N GLN A 27 40.52 8.60 -22.40
CA GLN A 27 41.86 8.21 -21.95
C GLN A 27 42.31 9.20 -20.86
N THR A 28 42.28 8.77 -19.60
CA THR A 28 42.70 9.57 -18.45
C THR A 28 43.88 8.90 -17.75
N SER A 29 44.90 9.68 -17.39
CA SER A 29 46.06 9.23 -16.61
C SER A 29 45.83 9.34 -15.10
N ASN A 30 44.64 9.78 -14.67
CA ASN A 30 44.32 9.92 -13.26
C ASN A 30 44.12 8.53 -12.61
N LYS A 31 45.05 8.15 -11.72
CA LYS A 31 45.06 6.86 -11.02
C LYS A 31 43.74 6.50 -10.32
N TYR A 32 42.99 7.50 -9.83
CA TYR A 32 41.71 7.28 -9.14
C TYR A 32 40.58 6.92 -10.11
N LEU A 33 40.59 7.49 -11.31
CA LEU A 33 39.61 7.20 -12.37
C LEU A 33 39.92 5.86 -13.07
N VAL A 34 41.19 5.50 -13.18
CA VAL A 34 41.62 4.21 -13.71
C VAL A 34 41.25 3.06 -12.77
N GLN A 35 41.31 3.27 -11.45
CA GLN A 35 40.94 2.24 -10.46
C GLN A 35 39.44 2.14 -10.21
N GLY A 36 38.69 3.24 -10.23
CA GLY A 36 37.25 3.24 -9.93
C GLY A 36 36.33 3.30 -11.15
N GLY A 37 36.88 3.26 -12.37
CA GLY A 37 36.12 3.33 -13.62
C GLY A 37 35.42 4.68 -13.87
N PRO A 38 34.55 4.78 -14.89
CA PRO A 38 33.84 6.02 -15.23
C PRO A 38 32.99 6.62 -14.09
N LEU A 39 32.57 5.78 -13.14
CA LEU A 39 31.80 6.19 -11.96
C LEU A 39 32.63 6.92 -10.90
N ALA A 40 33.96 6.77 -10.91
CA ALA A 40 34.85 7.51 -10.02
C ALA A 40 34.92 9.03 -10.32
N LEU A 41 34.37 9.46 -11.47
CA LEU A 41 34.15 10.88 -11.75
C LEU A 41 33.03 11.48 -10.87
N PHE A 42 32.13 10.63 -10.36
CA PHE A 42 30.98 11.06 -9.58
C PHE A 42 31.19 10.74 -8.11
N ASN A 43 30.79 11.68 -7.24
CA ASN A 43 30.74 11.43 -5.81
C ASN A 43 29.77 10.26 -5.52
N SER A 44 30.14 9.31 -4.66
CA SER A 44 29.29 8.18 -4.29
C SER A 44 27.90 8.61 -3.79
N TYR A 45 27.83 9.75 -3.09
CA TYR A 45 26.56 10.34 -2.67
C TYR A 45 25.68 10.73 -3.87
N PHE A 46 26.26 11.32 -4.92
CA PHE A 46 25.54 11.68 -6.13
C PHE A 46 24.99 10.44 -6.86
N VAL A 47 25.81 9.39 -6.99
CA VAL A 47 25.40 8.13 -7.65
C VAL A 47 24.24 7.47 -6.90
N ILE A 48 24.33 7.36 -5.56
CA ILE A 48 23.27 6.74 -4.74
C ILE A 48 22.00 7.59 -4.74
N SER A 49 22.12 8.93 -4.65
CA SER A 49 20.95 9.83 -4.74
C SER A 49 20.27 9.72 -6.10
N PHE A 50 21.03 9.68 -7.19
CA PHE A 50 20.48 9.50 -8.53
C PHE A 50 19.79 8.15 -8.68
N GLN A 51 20.44 7.07 -8.23
CA GLN A 51 19.85 5.73 -8.21
C GLN A 51 18.54 5.71 -7.42
N GLY A 52 18.52 6.34 -6.24
CA GLY A 52 17.33 6.43 -5.41
C GLY A 52 16.20 7.18 -6.11
N LEU A 53 16.47 8.38 -6.64
CA LEU A 53 15.47 9.15 -7.38
C LEU A 53 14.91 8.39 -8.59
N PHE A 54 15.79 7.72 -9.35
CA PHE A 54 15.36 6.89 -10.48
C PHE A 54 14.47 5.73 -10.04
N GLN A 55 14.86 5.02 -8.97
CA GLN A 55 14.07 3.93 -8.41
C GLN A 55 12.73 4.42 -7.86
N GLN A 56 12.68 5.61 -7.23
CA GLN A 56 11.43 6.24 -6.80
C GLN A 56 10.52 6.54 -7.99
N LEU A 57 11.06 7.19 -9.01
CA LEU A 57 10.30 7.55 -10.20
C LEU A 57 9.76 6.32 -10.92
N LEU A 58 10.56 5.26 -11.05
CA LEU A 58 10.14 4.01 -11.66
C LEU A 58 9.03 3.34 -10.85
N PHE A 59 9.20 3.21 -9.53
CA PHE A 59 8.21 2.57 -8.65
C PHE A 59 6.86 3.30 -8.69
N TRP A 60 6.85 4.60 -8.42
CA TRP A 60 5.62 5.39 -8.41
C TRP A 60 5.02 5.52 -9.81
N GLY A 61 5.86 5.58 -10.85
CA GLY A 61 5.45 5.54 -12.26
C GLY A 61 4.72 4.24 -12.60
N LEU A 62 5.28 3.08 -12.26
CA LEU A 62 4.64 1.78 -12.47
C LEU A 62 3.34 1.66 -11.67
N PHE A 63 3.34 2.05 -10.39
CA PHE A 63 2.13 2.00 -9.56
C PHE A 63 1.02 2.89 -10.14
N SER A 64 1.35 4.12 -10.54
CA SER A 64 0.39 5.01 -11.20
C SER A 64 -0.11 4.44 -12.53
N GLY A 65 0.76 3.83 -13.34
CA GLY A 65 0.41 3.17 -14.60
C GLY A 65 -0.55 2.00 -14.40
N LEU A 66 -0.31 1.14 -13.40
CA LEU A 66 -1.15 -0.03 -13.08
C LEU A 66 -2.61 0.35 -12.77
N VAL A 67 -2.84 1.54 -12.24
CA VAL A 67 -4.19 2.03 -11.90
C VAL A 67 -4.74 3.06 -12.88
N GLY A 68 -4.05 3.27 -14.02
CA GLY A 68 -4.46 4.18 -15.08
C GLY A 68 -4.35 5.65 -14.71
N PHE A 69 -3.29 6.03 -13.98
CA PHE A 69 -2.97 7.39 -13.54
C PHE A 69 -4.07 8.07 -12.72
N SER A 70 -4.94 7.27 -12.08
CA SER A 70 -6.02 7.77 -11.24
C SER A 70 -5.59 7.77 -9.78
N THR A 71 -5.33 8.95 -9.22
CA THR A 71 -4.95 9.12 -7.80
C THR A 71 -6.01 8.58 -6.85
N THR A 72 -7.30 8.66 -7.21
CA THR A 72 -8.37 8.03 -6.42
C THR A 72 -8.24 6.52 -6.37
N ARG A 73 -7.95 5.87 -7.51
CA ARG A 73 -7.73 4.41 -7.55
C ARG A 73 -6.46 4.01 -6.80
N MET A 74 -5.41 4.82 -6.85
CA MET A 74 -4.19 4.57 -6.05
C MET A 74 -4.47 4.52 -4.54
N MET A 75 -5.50 5.23 -4.05
CA MET A 75 -5.93 5.17 -2.64
C MET A 75 -6.96 4.08 -2.34
N ASP A 76 -7.47 3.38 -3.35
CA ASP A 76 -8.40 2.30 -3.08
C ASP A 76 -7.65 1.15 -2.38
N LEU A 77 -8.24 0.65 -1.29
CA LEU A 77 -7.61 -0.31 -0.39
C LEU A 77 -7.14 -1.57 -1.11
N HIS A 78 -7.88 -2.03 -2.11
CA HIS A 78 -7.51 -3.23 -2.87
C HIS A 78 -6.24 -3.05 -3.70
N TYR A 79 -6.05 -1.91 -4.38
CA TYR A 79 -4.82 -1.62 -5.12
C TYR A 79 -3.64 -1.43 -4.17
N LEU A 80 -3.86 -0.79 -3.04
CA LEU A 80 -2.83 -0.64 -2.00
C LEU A 80 -2.43 -2.00 -1.42
N CYS A 81 -3.38 -2.87 -1.07
CA CYS A 81 -3.09 -4.21 -0.53
C CYS A 81 -2.42 -5.14 -1.55
N ILE A 82 -2.78 -5.06 -2.83
CA ILE A 82 -2.07 -5.80 -3.90
C ILE A 82 -0.64 -5.27 -4.01
N THR A 83 -0.47 -3.95 -4.01
CA THR A 83 0.86 -3.33 -4.11
C THR A 83 1.71 -3.67 -2.90
N PHE A 84 1.13 -3.70 -1.70
CA PHE A 84 1.75 -4.22 -0.48
C PHE A 84 2.22 -5.66 -0.66
N ALA A 85 1.36 -6.56 -1.13
CA ALA A 85 1.71 -7.96 -1.35
C ALA A 85 2.85 -8.12 -2.38
N VAL A 86 2.77 -7.42 -3.51
CA VAL A 86 3.78 -7.46 -4.57
C VAL A 86 5.11 -6.89 -4.08
N THR A 87 5.08 -5.72 -3.43
CA THR A 87 6.30 -5.10 -2.91
C THR A 87 6.94 -5.94 -1.80
N PHE A 88 6.15 -6.58 -0.93
CA PHE A 88 6.68 -7.52 0.05
C PHE A 88 7.37 -8.71 -0.62
N LEU A 89 6.71 -9.35 -1.59
CA LEU A 89 7.31 -10.48 -2.33
C LEU A 89 8.62 -10.08 -3.02
N LEU A 90 8.62 -8.93 -3.71
CA LEU A 90 9.81 -8.39 -4.35
C LEU A 90 10.90 -8.05 -3.35
N LEU A 91 10.54 -7.51 -2.16
CA LEU A 91 11.47 -7.19 -1.09
C LEU A 91 12.13 -8.47 -0.57
N SER A 92 11.34 -9.50 -0.28
CA SER A 92 11.86 -10.81 0.15
C SER A 92 12.79 -11.42 -0.91
N ILE A 93 12.39 -11.43 -2.18
CA ILE A 93 13.25 -11.92 -3.28
C ILE A 93 14.53 -11.09 -3.36
N TYR A 94 14.44 -9.77 -3.26
CA TYR A 94 15.59 -8.89 -3.40
C TYR A 94 16.58 -9.09 -2.24
N PHE A 95 16.09 -9.24 -1.01
CA PHE A 95 16.89 -9.57 0.17
C PHE A 95 17.47 -10.99 0.15
N LEU A 96 16.79 -11.96 -0.46
CA LEU A 96 17.30 -13.34 -0.58
C LEU A 96 18.30 -13.50 -1.73
N SER A 97 18.18 -12.70 -2.79
CA SER A 97 19.03 -12.78 -3.97
C SER A 97 20.48 -12.37 -3.71
N ASP A 98 20.70 -11.58 -2.68
CA ASP A 98 22.00 -11.06 -2.27
C ASP A 98 21.93 -10.72 -0.78
N ILE A 99 22.86 -11.22 0.02
CA ILE A 99 22.84 -11.08 1.48
C ILE A 99 23.30 -9.68 1.91
N ASP A 100 23.99 -8.95 1.04
CA ASP A 100 24.54 -7.64 1.39
C ASP A 100 23.44 -6.56 1.51
N LEU A 101 23.36 -5.93 2.68
CA LEU A 101 22.48 -4.78 2.86
C LEU A 101 23.07 -3.55 2.13
N ASN A 102 22.52 -3.25 0.96
CA ASN A 102 22.93 -2.11 0.12
C ASN A 102 21.88 -0.98 0.13
N SER A 103 22.28 0.21 -0.32
CA SER A 103 21.42 1.39 -0.32
C SER A 103 20.16 1.19 -1.15
N SER A 104 20.21 0.43 -2.25
CA SER A 104 19.03 0.16 -3.09
C SER A 104 17.98 -0.72 -2.42
N LYS A 105 18.39 -1.72 -1.62
CA LYS A 105 17.47 -2.52 -0.78
C LYS A 105 16.79 -1.64 0.28
N LEU A 106 17.55 -0.74 0.92
CA LEU A 106 17.00 0.21 1.88
C LEU A 106 16.04 1.21 1.22
N ILE A 107 16.35 1.69 0.01
CA ILE A 107 15.46 2.56 -0.76
C ILE A 107 14.18 1.79 -1.14
N PHE A 108 14.29 0.53 -1.59
CA PHE A 108 13.13 -0.31 -1.90
C PHE A 108 12.28 -0.60 -0.67
N PHE A 109 12.92 -0.84 0.47
CA PHE A 109 12.25 -0.97 1.76
C PHE A 109 11.43 0.28 2.10
N THR A 110 11.96 1.49 1.91
CA THR A 110 11.17 2.72 2.16
C THR A 110 9.97 2.87 1.22
N GLN A 111 10.04 2.34 -0.01
CA GLN A 111 8.89 2.30 -0.92
C GLN A 111 7.81 1.36 -0.40
N HIS A 112 8.20 0.18 0.09
CA HIS A 112 7.28 -0.77 0.72
C HIS A 112 6.59 -0.13 1.94
N VAL A 113 7.38 0.46 2.85
CA VAL A 113 6.86 1.18 4.02
C VAL A 113 5.93 2.32 3.64
N ALA A 114 6.19 3.04 2.55
CA ALA A 114 5.30 4.09 2.07
C ALA A 114 3.92 3.56 1.68
N ILE A 115 3.84 2.36 1.09
CA ILE A 115 2.56 1.71 0.79
C ILE A 115 1.83 1.35 2.08
N GLU A 116 2.53 0.82 3.08
CA GLU A 116 1.94 0.56 4.40
C GLU A 116 1.38 1.84 5.04
N PHE A 117 2.11 2.96 4.99
CA PHE A 117 1.58 4.25 5.44
C PHE A 117 0.33 4.68 4.67
N LEU A 118 0.29 4.49 3.34
CA LEU A 118 -0.89 4.81 2.54
C LEU A 118 -2.09 3.93 2.90
N ILE A 119 -1.88 2.63 3.19
CA ILE A 119 -2.92 1.74 3.71
C ILE A 119 -3.44 2.27 5.04
N GLY A 120 -2.54 2.60 5.98
CA GLY A 120 -2.91 3.14 7.29
C GLY A 120 -3.69 4.45 7.18
N ILE A 121 -3.23 5.39 6.35
CA ILE A 121 -3.96 6.63 6.06
C ILE A 121 -5.34 6.32 5.49
N ARG A 122 -5.42 5.40 4.52
CA ARG A 122 -6.70 5.03 3.89
C ARG A 122 -7.70 4.49 4.89
N VAL A 123 -7.27 3.67 5.85
CA VAL A 123 -8.17 2.99 6.79
C VAL A 123 -8.50 3.84 8.02
N LEU A 124 -7.55 4.64 8.50
CA LEU A 124 -7.67 5.38 9.76
C LEU A 124 -8.14 6.82 9.58
N ALA A 125 -7.81 7.47 8.46
CA ALA A 125 -8.23 8.86 8.24
C ALA A 125 -9.69 8.94 7.76
N PRO A 126 -10.40 10.05 8.07
CA PRO A 126 -11.75 10.25 7.56
C PRO A 126 -11.80 10.24 6.02
N PRO A 127 -12.72 9.49 5.39
CA PRO A 127 -12.86 9.37 3.93
C PRO A 127 -12.96 10.72 3.22
N ASN A 128 -13.70 11.66 3.81
CA ASN A 128 -13.90 13.00 3.29
C ASN A 128 -12.58 13.78 3.12
N ILE A 129 -11.64 13.57 4.05
CA ILE A 129 -10.31 14.19 3.99
C ILE A 129 -9.49 13.52 2.90
N ILE A 130 -9.47 12.18 2.88
CA ILE A 130 -8.67 11.42 1.90
C ILE A 130 -9.07 11.79 0.48
N ARG A 131 -10.39 11.86 0.19
CA ARG A 131 -10.90 12.21 -1.15
C ARG A 131 -10.52 13.62 -1.58
N LYS A 132 -10.66 14.59 -0.67
CA LYS A 132 -10.36 15.99 -0.97
C LYS A 132 -8.87 16.22 -1.20
N TRP A 133 -8.03 15.52 -0.45
CA TRP A 133 -6.59 15.77 -0.40
C TRP A 133 -5.76 14.63 -0.99
N THR A 134 -6.34 13.77 -1.82
CA THR A 134 -5.67 12.56 -2.32
C THR A 134 -4.32 12.89 -2.99
N GLY A 135 -4.29 13.90 -3.86
CA GLY A 135 -3.06 14.33 -4.52
C GLY A 135 -2.01 14.87 -3.54
N LEU A 136 -2.43 15.62 -2.51
CA LEU A 136 -1.52 16.14 -1.49
C LEU A 136 -0.96 15.01 -0.61
N ILE A 137 -1.79 14.03 -0.23
CA ILE A 137 -1.35 12.86 0.54
C ILE A 137 -0.25 12.12 -0.23
N PHE A 138 -0.48 11.82 -1.52
CA PHE A 138 0.56 11.20 -2.35
C PHE A 138 1.81 12.05 -2.48
N PHE A 139 1.66 13.36 -2.67
CA PHE A 139 2.81 14.26 -2.77
C PHE A 139 3.63 14.26 -1.47
N LEU A 140 2.98 14.31 -0.31
CA LEU A 140 3.66 14.29 0.99
C LEU A 140 4.36 12.94 1.25
N VAL A 141 3.70 11.82 0.94
CA VAL A 141 4.31 10.49 1.06
C VAL A 141 5.50 10.35 0.10
N TRP A 142 5.34 10.78 -1.16
CA TRP A 142 6.41 10.79 -2.14
C TRP A 142 7.59 11.66 -1.68
N LEU A 143 7.31 12.87 -1.17
CA LEU A 143 8.33 13.77 -0.65
C LEU A 143 9.07 13.16 0.55
N ALA A 144 8.37 12.47 1.45
CA ALA A 144 8.97 11.77 2.58
C ALA A 144 9.91 10.64 2.12
N VAL A 145 9.51 9.89 1.08
CA VAL A 145 10.30 8.80 0.49
C VAL A 145 11.50 9.33 -0.31
N VAL A 146 11.37 10.46 -0.99
CA VAL A 146 12.52 11.13 -1.61
C VAL A 146 13.47 11.66 -0.54
N GLY A 147 12.94 12.28 0.52
CA GLY A 147 13.71 12.75 1.66
C GLY A 147 14.45 11.63 2.40
N SER A 148 13.83 10.45 2.53
CA SER A 148 14.48 9.28 3.13
C SER A 148 15.72 8.83 2.36
N THR A 149 15.76 9.06 1.05
CA THR A 149 16.94 8.77 0.22
C THR A 149 18.15 9.57 0.71
N ALA A 150 17.97 10.84 1.12
CA ALA A 150 19.06 11.64 1.69
C ALA A 150 19.54 11.09 3.05
N VAL A 151 18.63 10.53 3.86
CA VAL A 151 18.98 9.90 5.14
C VAL A 151 19.70 8.56 4.93
N ILE A 152 19.27 7.76 3.96
CA ILE A 152 19.92 6.48 3.62
C ILE A 152 21.34 6.69 3.08
N VAL A 153 21.57 7.79 2.37
CA VAL A 153 22.88 8.20 1.87
C VAL A 153 23.80 8.69 3.00
N SER A 154 23.24 9.01 4.18
CA SER A 154 23.96 9.43 5.39
C SER A 154 24.29 8.25 6.33
N ASN A 155 25.05 8.49 7.40
CA ASN A 155 25.44 7.47 8.39
C ASN A 155 24.31 6.95 9.30
N HIS A 156 23.06 7.41 9.12
CA HIS A 156 21.92 7.06 10.00
C HIS A 156 20.91 6.08 9.38
N ALA A 157 21.26 5.45 8.25
CA ALA A 157 20.35 4.61 7.48
C ALA A 157 19.73 3.45 8.28
N VAL A 158 20.50 2.81 9.17
CA VAL A 158 20.04 1.65 9.97
C VAL A 158 19.00 2.08 11.02
N TYR A 159 19.29 3.11 11.81
CA TYR A 159 18.34 3.64 12.80
C TYR A 159 17.05 4.14 12.15
N TYR A 160 17.18 4.81 11.00
CA TYR A 160 16.04 5.23 10.21
C TYR A 160 15.18 4.04 9.79
N ALA A 161 15.79 2.99 9.23
CA ALA A 161 15.07 1.78 8.79
C ALA A 161 14.33 1.10 9.95
N ILE A 162 14.96 0.98 11.12
CA ILE A 162 14.37 0.39 12.32
C ILE A 162 13.13 1.17 12.79
N VAL A 163 13.28 2.50 12.92
CA VAL A 163 12.18 3.36 13.38
C VAL A 163 11.02 3.29 12.41
N MET A 164 11.30 3.37 11.11
CA MET A 164 10.27 3.30 10.08
C MET A 164 9.60 1.92 10.02
N ALA A 165 10.36 0.82 10.14
CA ALA A 165 9.81 -0.53 10.25
C ALA A 165 8.85 -0.63 11.43
N SER A 166 9.29 -0.24 12.63
CA SER A 166 8.47 -0.35 13.85
C SER A 166 7.18 0.48 13.78
N LEU A 167 7.26 1.71 13.26
CA LEU A 167 6.09 2.56 13.07
C LEU A 167 5.12 1.94 12.05
N SER A 168 5.65 1.41 10.95
CA SER A 168 4.86 0.80 9.89
C SER A 168 4.19 -0.49 10.34
N ASP A 169 4.93 -1.39 11.00
CA ASP A 169 4.43 -2.65 11.55
C ASP A 169 3.30 -2.40 12.56
N GLY A 170 3.49 -1.42 13.45
CA GLY A 170 2.46 -1.00 14.42
C GLY A 170 1.21 -0.44 13.73
N LEU A 171 1.41 0.38 12.69
CA LEU A 171 0.32 0.92 11.88
C LEU A 171 -0.46 -0.20 11.16
N MET A 172 0.21 -1.21 10.62
CA MET A 172 -0.40 -2.36 9.96
C MET A 172 -1.20 -3.22 10.94
N ALA A 173 -0.70 -3.43 12.15
CA ALA A 173 -1.46 -4.10 13.20
C ALA A 173 -2.76 -3.36 13.53
N ILE A 174 -2.69 -2.05 13.79
CA ILE A 174 -3.86 -1.21 14.12
C ILE A 174 -4.87 -1.22 12.97
N THR A 175 -4.37 -1.05 11.74
CA THR A 175 -5.17 -1.06 10.52
C THR A 175 -5.91 -2.39 10.34
N GLY A 176 -5.22 -3.51 10.57
CA GLY A 176 -5.80 -4.84 10.53
C GLY A 176 -6.94 -5.02 11.53
N VAL A 177 -6.76 -4.57 12.77
CA VAL A 177 -7.81 -4.56 13.80
C VAL A 177 -9.02 -3.74 13.35
N VAL A 178 -8.81 -2.54 12.81
CA VAL A 178 -9.92 -1.67 12.37
C VAL A 178 -10.75 -2.34 11.27
N LEU A 179 -10.12 -2.97 10.28
CA LEU A 179 -10.83 -3.69 9.20
C LEU A 179 -11.62 -4.89 9.74
N LEU A 180 -11.07 -5.65 10.69
CA LEU A 180 -11.80 -6.73 11.36
C LEU A 180 -13.00 -6.20 12.15
N LEU A 181 -12.83 -5.12 12.90
CA LEU A 181 -13.90 -4.48 13.65
C LEU A 181 -15.03 -3.95 12.74
N ARG A 182 -14.70 -3.44 11.54
CA ARG A 182 -15.71 -3.03 10.55
C ARG A 182 -16.64 -4.20 10.21
N LYS A 183 -16.09 -5.40 9.97
CA LYS A 183 -16.90 -6.60 9.71
C LYS A 183 -17.79 -6.97 10.89
N LEU A 184 -17.27 -6.88 12.12
CA LEU A 184 -18.04 -7.20 13.34
C LEU A 184 -19.18 -6.21 13.59
N ARG A 185 -19.05 -4.95 13.15
CA ARG A 185 -20.10 -3.93 13.27
C ARG A 185 -21.23 -4.07 12.25
N VAL A 186 -21.03 -4.82 11.17
CA VAL A 186 -22.10 -5.10 10.20
C VAL A 186 -23.09 -6.09 10.82
N ARG A 187 -24.10 -5.57 11.54
CA ARG A 187 -25.27 -6.31 12.02
C ARG A 187 -26.47 -5.98 11.14
N GLY A 188 -27.05 -6.99 10.48
CA GLY A 188 -28.34 -6.85 9.78
C GLY A 188 -28.39 -7.43 8.36
N ARG A 189 -29.55 -7.23 7.71
CA ARG A 189 -29.96 -7.78 6.41
C ARG A 189 -29.21 -7.14 5.23
N THR A 190 -27.87 -7.17 5.25
CA THR A 190 -27.05 -6.69 4.13
C THR A 190 -27.15 -7.65 2.95
N SER A 191 -27.08 -7.13 1.72
CA SER A 191 -27.04 -8.00 0.53
C SER A 191 -25.88 -9.00 0.60
N VAL A 192 -26.05 -10.18 0.01
CA VAL A 192 -25.02 -11.24 0.00
C VAL A 192 -23.69 -10.72 -0.59
N GLN A 193 -23.78 -9.87 -1.61
CA GLN A 193 -22.62 -9.25 -2.26
C GLN A 193 -21.91 -8.25 -1.33
N HIS A 194 -22.66 -7.45 -0.57
CA HIS A 194 -22.09 -6.55 0.44
C HIS A 194 -21.35 -7.34 1.53
N SER A 195 -21.98 -8.40 2.06
CA SER A 195 -21.36 -9.24 3.08
C SER A 195 -20.05 -9.89 2.60
N ARG A 196 -20.01 -10.39 1.35
CA ARG A 196 -18.80 -10.96 0.74
C ARG A 196 -17.65 -9.95 0.65
N ARG A 197 -17.95 -8.72 0.27
CA ARG A 197 -16.92 -7.68 0.09
C ARG A 197 -16.39 -7.15 1.43
N VAL A 198 -17.22 -6.99 2.45
CA VAL A 198 -16.73 -6.67 3.81
C VAL A 198 -15.93 -7.84 4.40
N THR A 199 -16.29 -9.09 4.06
CA THR A 199 -15.44 -10.25 4.41
C THR A 199 -14.07 -10.17 3.73
N ALA A 200 -13.99 -9.70 2.49
CA ALA A 200 -12.69 -9.50 1.82
C ALA A 200 -11.83 -8.47 2.55
N GLU A 201 -12.40 -7.33 2.97
CA GLU A 201 -11.69 -6.35 3.80
C GLU A 201 -11.21 -6.96 5.13
N ALA A 202 -12.05 -7.78 5.77
CA ALA A 202 -11.69 -8.46 7.01
C ALA A 202 -10.54 -9.45 6.81
N ILE A 203 -10.53 -10.21 5.71
CA ILE A 203 -9.44 -11.12 5.35
C ILE A 203 -8.15 -10.33 5.09
N SER A 204 -8.24 -9.22 4.35
CA SER A 204 -7.11 -8.30 4.16
C SER A 204 -6.59 -7.78 5.49
N GLY A 205 -7.50 -7.36 6.37
CA GLY A 205 -7.19 -6.89 7.72
C GLY A 205 -6.54 -7.95 8.61
N LEU A 206 -6.96 -9.21 8.50
CA LEU A 206 -6.31 -10.33 9.18
C LEU A 206 -4.86 -10.48 8.72
N GLY A 207 -4.60 -10.38 7.41
CA GLY A 207 -3.24 -10.41 6.86
C GLY A 207 -2.38 -9.27 7.39
N LEU A 208 -2.89 -8.04 7.36
CA LEU A 208 -2.18 -6.87 7.90
C LEU A 208 -1.91 -6.98 9.40
N LEU A 209 -2.87 -7.54 10.15
CA LEU A 209 -2.72 -7.78 11.58
C LEU A 209 -1.61 -8.79 11.89
N CYS A 210 -1.62 -9.93 11.19
CA CYS A 210 -0.61 -10.96 11.34
C CYS A 210 0.79 -10.44 10.97
N HIS A 211 0.89 -9.68 9.87
CA HIS A 211 2.13 -9.00 9.48
C HIS A 211 2.61 -8.07 10.59
N GLY A 212 1.80 -7.09 11.00
CA GLY A 212 2.21 -6.09 11.99
C GLY A 212 2.58 -6.68 13.36
N ILE A 213 1.80 -7.63 13.89
CA ILE A 213 2.08 -8.26 15.20
C ILE A 213 3.36 -9.10 15.17
N SER A 214 3.66 -9.74 14.04
CA SER A 214 4.86 -10.57 13.92
C SER A 214 6.11 -9.76 13.59
N ALA A 215 6.00 -8.76 12.71
CA ALA A 215 7.11 -7.95 12.28
C ALA A 215 7.62 -7.02 13.39
N LEU A 216 6.73 -6.43 14.19
CA LEU A 216 7.10 -5.48 15.25
C LEU A 216 8.07 -6.03 16.31
N PRO A 217 7.82 -7.18 16.98
CA PRO A 217 8.78 -7.75 17.91
C PRO A 217 10.04 -8.25 17.20
N ASN A 218 9.91 -8.77 15.98
CA ASN A 218 11.05 -9.23 15.20
C ASN A 218 11.98 -8.09 14.80
N THR A 219 11.46 -6.89 14.51
CA THR A 219 12.26 -5.69 14.27
C THR A 219 13.11 -5.37 15.50
N VAL A 220 12.54 -5.40 16.71
CA VAL A 220 13.30 -5.19 17.97
C VAL A 220 14.38 -6.26 18.15
N ILE A 221 14.05 -7.53 17.90
CA ILE A 221 15.01 -8.63 18.01
C ILE A 221 16.15 -8.46 16.99
N VAL A 222 15.87 -8.03 15.76
CA VAL A 222 16.92 -7.73 14.76
C VAL A 222 17.85 -6.64 15.26
N VAL A 223 17.33 -5.59 15.89
CA VAL A 223 18.19 -4.54 16.49
C VAL A 223 19.11 -5.14 17.55
N LEU A 224 18.56 -5.94 18.47
CA LEU A 224 19.33 -6.56 19.54
C LEU A 224 20.41 -7.51 18.99
N ILE A 225 20.09 -8.31 17.97
CA ILE A 225 21.05 -9.18 17.28
C ILE A 225 22.20 -8.36 16.69
N LEU A 226 21.88 -7.23 16.04
CA LEU A 226 22.87 -6.35 15.44
C LEU A 226 23.72 -5.61 16.50
N ASP A 227 23.10 -5.20 17.60
CA ASP A 227 23.76 -4.49 18.71
C ASP A 227 24.69 -5.40 19.51
N HIS A 228 24.23 -6.61 19.84
CA HIS A 228 25.01 -7.63 20.55
C HIS A 228 26.00 -8.39 19.66
N GLN A 229 25.95 -8.17 18.34
CA GLN A 229 26.76 -8.90 17.34
C GLN A 229 26.53 -10.41 17.43
N ASP A 230 25.28 -10.82 17.62
CA ASP A 230 24.89 -12.22 17.75
C ASP A 230 25.16 -13.00 16.45
N PRO A 231 25.32 -14.34 16.53
CA PRO A 231 25.54 -15.18 15.36
C PRO A 231 24.48 -14.97 14.26
N ALA A 232 24.93 -14.98 13.00
CA ALA A 232 24.06 -14.77 11.82
C ALA A 232 22.88 -15.76 11.72
N SER A 233 22.97 -16.93 12.38
CA SER A 233 21.88 -17.89 12.47
C SER A 233 20.64 -17.33 13.20
N TYR A 234 20.83 -16.49 14.22
CA TYR A 234 19.72 -15.82 14.91
C TYR A 234 19.00 -14.85 14.00
N PHE A 235 19.75 -14.07 13.21
CA PHE A 235 19.19 -13.19 12.19
C PHE A 235 18.35 -13.98 11.18
N GLY A 236 18.89 -15.10 10.68
CA GLY A 236 18.19 -15.97 9.73
C GLY A 236 16.87 -16.54 10.28
N MET A 237 16.84 -16.96 11.54
CA MET A 237 15.62 -17.46 12.19
C MET A 237 14.54 -16.36 12.30
N VAL A 238 14.92 -15.17 12.75
CA VAL A 238 14.00 -14.03 12.90
C VAL A 238 13.47 -13.58 11.54
N TRP A 239 14.36 -13.46 10.54
CA TRP A 239 13.99 -13.09 9.18
C TRP A 239 13.06 -14.13 8.52
N THR A 240 13.27 -15.42 8.79
CA THR A 240 12.36 -16.49 8.34
C THR A 240 10.97 -16.32 8.93
N GLY A 241 10.88 -15.98 10.22
CA GLY A 241 9.62 -15.65 10.88
C GLY A 241 8.88 -14.51 10.20
N ILE A 242 9.56 -13.36 9.99
CA ILE A 242 9.02 -12.19 9.27
C ILE A 242 8.56 -12.58 7.85
N SER A 243 9.38 -13.36 7.15
CA SER A 243 9.10 -13.76 5.77
C SER A 243 7.86 -14.65 5.68
N LEU A 244 7.72 -15.62 6.58
CA LEU A 244 6.55 -16.52 6.59
C LEU A 244 5.25 -15.78 6.90
N THR A 245 5.26 -14.87 7.88
CA THR A 245 4.06 -14.11 8.24
C THR A 245 3.70 -13.06 7.20
N GLY A 246 4.69 -12.42 6.59
CA GLY A 246 4.45 -11.53 5.46
C GLY A 246 4.00 -12.26 4.19
N LEU A 247 4.50 -13.48 3.93
CA LEU A 247 3.98 -14.35 2.87
C LEU A 247 2.53 -14.76 3.13
N LEU A 248 2.18 -15.08 4.37
CA LEU A 248 0.79 -15.31 4.76
C LEU A 248 -0.06 -14.05 4.51
N ALA A 249 0.41 -12.88 4.94
CA ALA A 249 -0.28 -11.62 4.75
C ALA A 249 -0.49 -11.29 3.26
N ALA A 250 0.51 -11.54 2.42
CA ALA A 250 0.43 -11.42 0.97
C ALA A 250 -0.55 -12.44 0.36
N GLY A 251 -0.48 -13.69 0.80
CA GLY A 251 -1.39 -14.75 0.37
C GLY A 251 -2.86 -14.45 0.67
N LEU A 252 -3.14 -13.82 1.82
CA LEU A 252 -4.49 -13.37 2.18
C LEU A 252 -4.99 -12.23 1.29
N GLN A 253 -4.13 -11.54 0.51
CA GLN A 253 -4.58 -10.55 -0.47
C GLN A 253 -5.07 -11.19 -1.78
N LEU A 254 -4.73 -12.44 -2.08
CA LEU A 254 -5.19 -13.14 -3.30
C LEU A 254 -6.71 -13.29 -3.38
N PRO A 255 -7.43 -13.82 -2.35
CA PRO A 255 -8.89 -13.90 -2.41
C PRO A 255 -9.55 -12.52 -2.47
N VAL A 256 -8.91 -11.51 -1.87
CA VAL A 256 -9.36 -10.11 -1.90
C VAL A 256 -9.29 -9.57 -3.32
N ALA A 257 -8.13 -9.71 -3.98
CA ALA A 257 -7.93 -9.36 -5.38
C ALA A 257 -8.95 -10.09 -6.28
N GLY A 258 -9.11 -11.41 -6.10
CA GLY A 258 -10.06 -12.21 -6.87
C GLY A 258 -11.50 -11.68 -6.77
N LEU A 259 -11.96 -11.32 -5.57
CA LEU A 259 -13.29 -10.75 -5.37
C LEU A 259 -13.43 -9.37 -6.03
N PHE A 260 -12.43 -8.49 -5.93
CA PHE A 260 -12.46 -7.17 -6.55
C PHE A 260 -12.40 -7.18 -8.07
N PHE A 261 -11.58 -8.07 -8.65
CA PHE A 261 -11.45 -8.18 -10.10
C PHE A 261 -12.59 -8.98 -10.74
N SER A 262 -13.28 -9.86 -9.98
CA SER A 262 -14.45 -10.58 -10.48
C SER A 262 -15.63 -9.68 -10.86
N ASP A 263 -15.68 -8.45 -10.32
CA ASP A 263 -16.70 -7.45 -10.62
C ASP A 263 -16.32 -6.52 -11.80
N ILE A 264 -15.11 -6.64 -12.36
CA ILE A 264 -14.70 -5.90 -13.56
C ILE A 264 -15.30 -6.61 -14.78
N ARG A 265 -16.54 -6.24 -15.13
CA ARG A 265 -17.10 -6.58 -16.43
C ARG A 265 -16.31 -5.88 -17.52
N CYS A 266 -15.48 -6.64 -18.21
CA CYS A 266 -14.92 -6.24 -19.50
C CYS A 266 -16.11 -5.95 -20.44
N CYS A 267 -16.19 -4.69 -20.90
CA CYS A 267 -17.12 -4.15 -21.91
C CYS A 267 -18.55 -3.74 -21.45
N CYS A 268 -18.80 -2.43 -21.54
CA CYS A 268 -20.08 -1.78 -21.90
C CYS A 268 -21.23 -1.59 -20.88
N SER A 269 -21.03 -1.67 -19.56
CA SER A 269 -22.04 -1.11 -18.63
C SER A 269 -21.41 -0.32 -17.49
N ARG A 270 -21.49 1.00 -17.61
CA ARG A 270 -20.98 1.99 -16.66
C ARG A 270 -21.99 2.20 -15.52
N SER A 271 -22.30 1.15 -14.76
CA SER A 271 -22.91 1.34 -13.44
C SER A 271 -21.77 1.45 -12.44
N ARG A 272 -21.41 2.68 -12.06
CA ARG A 272 -20.36 2.97 -11.08
C ARG A 272 -20.87 2.63 -9.67
N LYS A 273 -21.08 1.34 -9.40
CA LYS A 273 -21.38 0.87 -8.04
C LYS A 273 -20.11 1.00 -7.22
N VAL A 274 -20.15 1.86 -6.21
CA VAL A 274 -19.05 2.05 -5.27
C VAL A 274 -18.91 0.78 -4.45
N SER A 275 -17.73 0.19 -4.44
CA SER A 275 -17.42 -1.07 -3.76
C SER A 275 -16.67 -0.81 -2.45
N PRO A 276 -16.85 -1.65 -1.40
CA PRO A 276 -15.97 -1.68 -0.24
C PRO A 276 -14.50 -1.54 -0.61
N GLY A 277 -13.74 -0.78 0.16
CA GLY A 277 -12.33 -0.48 -0.11
C GLY A 277 -12.11 0.66 -1.10
N GLN A 278 -13.11 1.10 -1.86
CA GLN A 278 -12.98 2.30 -2.70
C GLN A 278 -13.07 3.57 -1.87
N ILE A 279 -12.39 4.63 -2.27
CA ILE A 279 -12.36 5.90 -1.54
C ILE A 279 -13.75 6.49 -1.25
N ASP A 280 -14.72 6.27 -2.14
CA ASP A 280 -16.09 6.79 -2.03
C ASP A 280 -17.02 5.88 -1.21
N TRP A 281 -16.55 4.74 -0.71
CA TRP A 281 -17.41 3.70 -0.13
C TRP A 281 -18.05 4.10 1.20
N GLU A 282 -17.29 4.62 2.15
CA GLU A 282 -17.78 4.88 3.51
C GLU A 282 -18.90 5.94 3.52
N GLU A 283 -18.81 6.95 2.65
CA GLU A 283 -19.87 7.98 2.52
C GLU A 283 -21.15 7.41 1.89
N SER A 284 -21.03 6.42 0.99
CA SER A 284 -22.21 5.74 0.44
C SER A 284 -22.98 4.96 1.52
N MET A 285 -22.28 4.34 2.47
CA MET A 285 -22.92 3.69 3.63
C MET A 285 -23.58 4.67 4.60
N GLU A 286 -23.13 5.93 4.68
CA GLU A 286 -23.82 6.94 5.49
C GLU A 286 -25.04 7.52 4.78
N ARG A 287 -25.05 7.51 3.44
CA ARG A 287 -26.18 7.99 2.62
C ARG A 287 -27.29 6.95 2.47
N GLU A 288 -26.98 5.68 2.26
CA GLU A 288 -27.99 4.61 2.16
C GLU A 288 -29.02 4.59 3.31
N PRO A 289 -28.64 4.60 4.60
CA PRO A 289 -29.60 4.58 5.70
C PRO A 289 -30.39 5.89 5.84
N LYS A 290 -29.83 7.02 5.40
CA LYS A 290 -30.54 8.32 5.37
C LYS A 290 -31.61 8.34 4.28
N VAL A 291 -31.28 7.82 3.09
CA VAL A 291 -32.22 7.73 1.97
C VAL A 291 -33.31 6.71 2.26
N GLU A 292 -32.98 5.54 2.82
CA GLU A 292 -34.00 4.54 3.23
C GLU A 292 -34.92 5.05 4.34
N ALA A 293 -34.39 5.84 5.29
CA ALA A 293 -35.19 6.48 6.33
C ALA A 293 -36.09 7.60 5.77
N GLU A 294 -35.58 8.41 4.85
CA GLU A 294 -36.35 9.46 4.18
C GLU A 294 -37.43 8.88 3.25
N GLU A 295 -37.12 7.81 2.49
CA GLU A 295 -38.10 7.10 1.67
C GLU A 295 -39.16 6.40 2.52
N SER A 296 -38.79 5.78 3.65
CA SER A 296 -39.75 5.16 4.57
C SER A 296 -40.66 6.21 5.21
N GLN A 297 -40.13 7.37 5.60
CA GLN A 297 -40.94 8.48 6.11
C GLN A 297 -41.82 9.13 5.04
N ALA A 298 -41.34 9.23 3.80
CA ALA A 298 -42.12 9.74 2.67
C ALA A 298 -43.25 8.76 2.29
N PHE A 299 -43.00 7.46 2.35
CA PHE A 299 -43.99 6.41 2.12
C PHE A 299 -45.09 6.42 3.19
N ASP A 300 -44.71 6.54 4.48
CA ASP A 300 -45.69 6.64 5.56
C ASP A 300 -46.51 7.95 5.50
N ARG A 301 -45.90 9.10 5.15
CA ARG A 301 -46.66 10.34 4.90
C ARG A 301 -47.67 10.18 3.78
N ASN A 302 -47.27 9.56 2.66
CA ASN A 302 -48.17 9.33 1.53
C ASN A 302 -49.29 8.34 1.87
N ARG A 303 -49.05 7.37 2.75
CA ARG A 303 -50.06 6.43 3.25
C ARG A 303 -51.08 7.12 4.17
N VAL A 304 -50.62 7.99 5.06
CA VAL A 304 -51.49 8.79 5.95
C VAL A 304 -52.34 9.79 5.16
N LEU A 305 -51.76 10.46 4.14
CA LEU A 305 -52.49 11.38 3.26
C LEU A 305 -53.57 10.66 2.42
N ARG A 306 -53.27 9.46 1.89
CA ARG A 306 -54.27 8.63 1.20
C ARG A 306 -55.40 8.15 2.12
N SER A 307 -55.07 7.81 3.37
CA SER A 307 -56.07 7.42 4.39
C SER A 307 -56.95 8.58 4.86
N SER A 308 -56.47 9.82 4.76
CA SER A 308 -57.22 11.01 5.18
C SER A 308 -58.19 11.46 4.07
N ASN A 309 -57.80 11.35 2.81
CA ASN A 309 -58.68 11.66 1.67
C ASN A 309 -59.81 10.64 1.44
N SER A 310 -59.68 9.39 1.91
CA SER A 310 -60.76 8.39 1.81
C SER A 310 -61.86 8.54 2.86
N LYS A 311 -61.78 9.53 3.76
CA LYS A 311 -62.80 9.80 4.80
C LYS A 311 -63.69 11.02 4.49
N LEU A 312 -63.54 11.63 3.31
CA LEU A 312 -64.23 12.87 2.92
C LEU A 312 -65.21 12.72 1.75
N GLU A 313 -65.62 11.50 1.38
CA GLU A 313 -66.79 11.34 0.49
C GLU A 313 -68.08 11.45 1.32
N PRO A 314 -68.91 12.50 1.11
CA PRO A 314 -70.25 12.50 1.67
C PRO A 314 -71.11 11.54 0.86
N MET A 315 -71.75 10.58 1.55
CA MET A 315 -72.88 9.83 1.01
C MET A 315 -73.99 10.82 0.62
N SER A 316 -74.05 11.22 -0.65
CA SER A 316 -75.25 11.86 -1.22
C SER A 316 -76.28 10.77 -1.47
N GLY A 317 -77.14 10.55 -0.48
CA GLY A 317 -78.37 9.80 -0.67
C GLY A 317 -79.32 10.59 -1.57
N THR A 318 -79.78 9.96 -2.64
CA THR A 318 -80.93 10.41 -3.42
C THR A 318 -82.00 9.33 -3.37
N TYR A 319 -83.07 9.65 -2.64
CA TYR A 319 -84.36 8.96 -2.64
C TYR A 319 -85.21 9.46 -3.81
N GLY A 320 -85.69 8.50 -4.64
CA GLY A 320 -86.99 8.46 -5.35
C GLY A 320 -87.31 9.55 -6.40
N PRO A 321 -88.31 9.34 -7.28
CA PRO A 321 -89.30 8.24 -7.30
C PRO A 321 -89.03 7.11 -8.30
#